data_AF-A0A9X8ZZX9-F1
#
_entry.id   AF-A0A9X8ZZX9-F1
#
_cell.length_a   1.000
_cell.length_b   1.000
_cell.length_c   1.000
_cell.angle_alpha   90.00
_cell.angle_beta   90.00
_cell.angle_gamma   90.00
#
_symmetry.space_group_name_H-M   'P 1'
#
loop_
_entity.id
_entity.type
_entity.pdbx_description
1 polymer ?
#
loop_
_entity_poly.entity_id
_entity_poly.type
_entity_poly.pdbx_seq_one_letter_code
_entity_poly.pdbx_strand_id
1 'polypeptide(L)'
;MDNYICTTCGVQYPENEEAPSRCKICNEERQYVNPIGQSWTTLETMQNSNLYKNEIIEEESGLYSITTKPKFAIGQTAFLIQSKTL
;
A
#
# COMPACT_ATOMS: atom_id res chain seq x y z
N MET A 1 -15.70 -8.14 8.70
CA MET A 1 -15.49 -7.71 7.32
C MET A 1 -14.25 -6.83 7.33
N ASP A 2 -13.43 -6.92 6.28
CA ASP A 2 -12.11 -6.29 6.24
C ASP A 2 -11.83 -5.58 4.92
N ASN A 3 -10.99 -4.55 4.97
CA ASN A 3 -10.38 -3.96 3.79
C ASN A 3 -9.08 -4.69 3.46
N TYR A 4 -9.12 -5.60 2.49
CA TYR A 4 -7.97 -6.41 2.11
C TYR A 4 -6.97 -5.64 1.25
N ILE A 5 -5.69 -5.79 1.58
CA ILE A 5 -4.56 -5.19 0.89
C ILE A 5 -3.76 -6.30 0.21
N CYS A 6 -3.53 -6.20 -1.10
CA CYS A 6 -2.68 -7.14 -1.82
C CYS A 6 -1.22 -6.94 -1.38
N THR A 7 -0.58 -7.98 -0.87
CA THR A 7 0.82 -7.91 -0.38
C THR A 7 1.85 -7.65 -1.50
N THR A 8 1.48 -7.91 -2.75
CA THR A 8 2.36 -7.75 -3.92
C THR A 8 2.33 -6.32 -4.45
N CYS A 9 1.15 -5.76 -4.70
CA CYS A 9 1.02 -4.41 -5.29
C CYS A 9 0.55 -3.32 -4.33
N GLY A 10 0.06 -3.67 -3.14
CA GLY A 10 -0.35 -2.71 -2.12
C GLY A 10 -1.74 -2.10 -2.35
N VAL A 11 -2.46 -2.48 -3.40
CA VAL A 11 -3.83 -2.00 -3.62
C VAL A 11 -4.76 -2.51 -2.50
N GLN A 12 -5.57 -1.61 -1.95
CA GLN A 12 -6.62 -1.92 -0.99
C GLN A 12 -7.96 -2.05 -1.72
N TYR A 13 -8.73 -3.08 -1.36
CA TYR A 13 -10.09 -3.28 -1.84
C TYR A 13 -11.11 -2.75 -0.81
N PRO A 14 -12.35 -2.43 -1.25
CA PRO A 14 -13.44 -2.14 -0.35
C PRO A 14 -13.71 -3.30 0.64
N GLU A 15 -14.38 -2.97 1.73
CA GLU A 15 -14.73 -3.89 2.80
C GLU A 15 -15.50 -5.12 2.26
N ASN A 16 -15.08 -6.30 2.70
CA ASN A 16 -15.71 -7.56 2.32
C ASN A 16 -15.57 -8.62 3.44
N GLU A 17 -16.40 -9.66 3.42
CA GLU A 17 -16.29 -10.79 4.36
C GLU A 17 -15.05 -11.64 4.11
N GLU A 18 -14.69 -11.80 2.84
CA GLU A 18 -13.54 -12.60 2.40
C GLU A 18 -12.62 -11.79 1.49
N ALA A 19 -11.35 -12.18 1.46
CA ALA A 19 -10.37 -11.60 0.56
C ALA A 19 -10.80 -11.80 -0.90
N PRO A 20 -10.55 -10.83 -1.80
CA PRO A 20 -10.86 -11.00 -3.21
C PRO A 20 -10.19 -12.26 -3.75
N SER A 21 -10.92 -13.04 -4.55
CA SER A 21 -10.38 -14.27 -5.17
C SER A 21 -9.11 -13.99 -5.98
N ARG A 22 -9.03 -12.80 -6.59
CA ARG A 22 -7.84 -12.30 -7.26
C ARG A 22 -7.72 -10.78 -7.21
N CYS A 23 -6.49 -10.30 -7.18
CA CYS A 23 -6.14 -8.91 -7.34
C CYS A 23 -6.20 -8.50 -8.83
N LYS A 24 -7.09 -7.58 -9.17
CA LYS A 24 -7.27 -7.03 -10.52
C LYS A 24 -5.99 -6.35 -11.05
N ILE A 25 -5.23 -5.69 -10.18
CA ILE A 25 -3.98 -5.03 -10.54
C ILE A 25 -2.90 -6.05 -10.91
N CYS A 26 -2.72 -7.10 -10.10
CA CYS A 26 -1.71 -8.13 -10.36
C CYS A 26 -2.10 -9.12 -11.47
N ASN A 27 -3.39 -9.23 -11.80
CA ASN A 27 -3.87 -10.01 -12.94
C ASN A 27 -3.82 -9.25 -14.26
N GLU A 28 -3.45 -7.98 -14.22
CA GLU A 28 -3.27 -7.19 -15.41
C GLU A 28 -1.99 -7.65 -16.11
N GLU A 29 -2.07 -7.92 -17.42
CA GLU A 29 -1.00 -8.55 -18.21
C GLU A 29 0.33 -7.79 -18.22
N ARG A 30 0.29 -6.48 -17.93
CA ARG A 30 1.46 -5.60 -17.87
C ARG A 30 2.17 -5.64 -16.52
N GLN A 31 1.61 -6.34 -15.53
CA GLN A 31 2.19 -6.43 -14.18
C GLN A 31 3.00 -7.71 -13.97
N TYR A 32 4.06 -7.58 -13.18
CA TYR A 32 4.85 -8.71 -12.70
C TYR A 32 3.97 -9.68 -11.90
N VAL A 33 3.93 -10.94 -12.33
CA VAL A 33 3.21 -12.00 -11.61
C VAL A 33 4.13 -12.58 -10.55
N ASN A 34 3.73 -12.46 -9.28
CA ASN A 34 4.44 -13.11 -8.19
C ASN A 34 4.33 -14.65 -8.34
N PRO A 35 5.45 -15.39 -8.43
CA PRO A 35 5.43 -16.84 -8.65
C PRO A 35 4.82 -17.63 -7.48
N ILE A 36 4.71 -17.04 -6.29
CA ILE A 36 4.09 -17.66 -5.11
C ILE A 36 2.55 -17.46 -5.12
N GLY A 37 2.03 -16.73 -6.11
CA GLY A 37 0.62 -16.36 -6.20
C GLY A 37 0.30 -15.08 -5.44
N GLN A 38 -1.00 -14.84 -5.24
CA GLN A 38 -1.51 -13.62 -4.61
C GLN A 38 -1.83 -13.89 -3.14
N SER A 39 -1.39 -12.98 -2.28
CA SER A 39 -1.72 -13.00 -0.86
C SER A 39 -2.22 -11.65 -0.38
N TRP A 40 -2.87 -11.67 0.78
CA TRP A 40 -3.63 -10.57 1.32
C TRP A 40 -3.21 -10.30 2.77
N THR A 41 -3.31 -9.05 3.17
CA THR A 41 -3.21 -8.57 4.55
C THR A 41 -4.29 -7.53 4.81
N THR A 42 -4.37 -6.99 6.01
CA THR A 42 -5.22 -5.83 6.36
C THR A 42 -4.36 -4.75 6.99
N LEU A 43 -4.84 -3.51 7.02
CA LEU A 43 -4.15 -2.42 7.72
C LEU A 43 -3.95 -2.76 9.20
N GLU A 44 -4.98 -3.34 9.85
CA GLU A 44 -4.90 -3.80 11.24
C GLU A 44 -3.79 -4.84 11.43
N THR A 45 -3.72 -5.85 10.56
CA THR A 45 -2.65 -6.87 10.61
C THR A 45 -1.27 -6.23 10.45
N MET A 46 -1.12 -5.27 9.54
CA MET A 46 0.13 -4.55 9.33
C MET A 46 0.52 -3.73 10.57
N GLN A 47 -0.42 -3.05 11.22
CA GLN A 47 -0.17 -2.28 12.45
C GLN A 47 0.19 -3.20 13.62
N ASN A 48 -0.57 -4.27 13.83
CA ASN A 48 -0.36 -5.23 14.91
C ASN A 48 0.96 -6.00 14.78
N SER A 49 1.51 -6.12 13.57
CA SER A 49 2.83 -6.74 13.36
C SER A 49 3.98 -5.94 13.99
N ASN A 50 3.79 -4.63 14.26
CA ASN A 50 4.83 -3.69 14.69
C ASN A 50 6.06 -3.64 13.76
N LEU A 51 5.95 -4.17 12.53
CA LEU A 51 7.03 -4.22 11.56
C LEU A 51 7.17 -2.92 10.78
N TYR A 52 6.03 -2.28 10.47
CA TYR A 52 5.95 -1.16 9.56
C TYR A 52 5.82 0.18 10.28
N LYS A 53 6.47 1.19 9.72
CA LYS A 53 6.30 2.60 10.08
C LYS A 53 6.25 3.45 8.82
N ASN A 54 5.53 4.56 8.86
CA ASN A 54 5.64 5.56 7.81
C ASN A 54 6.79 6.51 8.15
N GLU A 55 7.68 6.68 7.18
CA GLU A 55 8.70 7.72 7.16
C GLU A 55 8.12 8.90 6.39
N ILE A 56 8.15 10.08 7.01
CA ILE A 56 7.66 11.33 6.43
C ILE A 56 8.84 12.31 6.38
N ILE A 57 9.20 12.75 5.19
CA ILE A 57 10.37 13.61 4.96
C ILE A 57 9.89 14.86 4.22
N GLU A 58 10.30 16.04 4.70
CA GLU A 58 10.15 17.27 3.93
C GLU A 58 11.26 17.32 2.87
N GLU A 59 10.89 17.11 1.60
CA GLU A 59 11.83 17.10 0.48
C GLU A 59 12.16 18.53 0.04
N GLU A 60 11.12 19.38 0.02
CA GLU A 60 11.19 20.81 -0.24
C GLU A 60 10.14 21.53 0.63
N SER A 61 10.21 22.87 0.71
CA SER A 61 9.27 23.63 1.53
C SER A 61 7.81 23.36 1.11
N GLY A 62 7.06 22.72 2.00
CA GLY A 62 5.67 22.33 1.75
C GLY A 62 5.47 21.08 0.89
N LEU A 63 6.52 20.37 0.52
CA LEU A 63 6.46 19.08 -0.18
C LEU A 63 6.99 17.96 0.74
N TYR A 64 6.10 17.05 1.13
CA TYR A 64 6.45 15.92 1.99
C TYR A 64 6.33 14.60 1.25
N SER A 65 7.37 13.78 1.29
CA SER A 65 7.28 12.37 0.89
C SER A 65 6.82 11.52 2.08
N ILE A 66 5.98 10.52 1.80
CA ILE A 66 5.46 9.56 2.77
C ILE A 66 5.74 8.16 2.21
N THR A 67 6.57 7.39 2.91
CA THR A 67 6.97 6.05 2.49
C THR A 67 6.87 5.07 3.66
N THR A 68 6.31 3.89 3.43
CA THR A 68 6.29 2.80 4.43
C THR A 68 7.62 2.06 4.48
N LYS A 69 8.18 1.88 5.68
CA LYS A 69 9.44 1.15 5.96
C LYS A 69 9.18 0.00 6.96
N PRO A 70 9.71 -1.22 6.74
CA PRO A 70 10.43 -1.66 5.54
C PRO A 70 9.53 -1.64 4.29
N LYS A 71 10.15 -1.75 3.10
CA LYS A 71 9.43 -1.68 1.82
C LYS A 71 8.25 -2.66 1.83
N PHE A 72 7.05 -2.15 1.63
CA PHE A 72 5.84 -2.94 1.47
C PHE A 72 5.38 -2.93 0.01
N ALA A 73 4.98 -4.10 -0.49
CA ALA A 73 4.50 -4.27 -1.86
C ALA A 73 5.47 -3.64 -2.90
N ILE A 74 4.94 -2.87 -3.86
CA ILE A 74 5.74 -2.18 -4.87
C ILE A 74 6.63 -1.06 -4.29
N GLY A 75 6.40 -0.65 -3.04
CA GLY A 75 7.11 0.44 -2.37
C GLY A 75 6.64 1.81 -2.85
N GLN A 76 5.33 2.04 -2.85
CA GLN A 76 4.77 3.33 -3.24
C GLN A 76 5.26 4.44 -2.29
N THR A 77 5.60 5.59 -2.87
CA THR A 77 5.83 6.85 -2.16
C THR A 77 4.69 7.80 -2.51
N ALA A 78 3.96 8.27 -1.50
CA ALA A 78 2.99 9.33 -1.67
C ALA A 78 3.66 10.68 -1.43
N PHE A 79 3.22 11.72 -2.13
CA PHE A 79 3.65 13.09 -1.90
C PHE A 79 2.48 13.93 -1.44
N LEU A 80 2.65 14.65 -0.33
CA LEU A 80 1.72 15.64 0.18
C LEU A 80 2.25 17.04 -0.13
N ILE A 81 1.47 17.82 -0.88
CA ILE A 81 1.77 19.22 -1.18
C ILE A 81 0.91 20.10 -0.27
N GLN A 82 1.56 20.93 0.52
CA GLN A 82 0.93 21.95 1.36
C GLN A 82 1.18 23.33 0.74
N SER A 83 0.24 23.76 -0.09
CA SER A 83 0.22 25.15 -0.58
C SER A 83 -0.36 26.08 0.48
N LYS A 84 0.23 27.27 0.65
CA LYS A 84 -0.33 28.34 1.49
C LYS A 84 -1.48 29.11 0.82
N THR A 85 -1.78 28.79 -0.44
CA THR A 85 -2.81 29.48 -1.24
C THR A 85 -3.79 28.46 -1.80
N LEU A 86 -5.08 28.65 -1.52
CA LEU A 86 -6.21 27.98 -2.18
C LEU A 86 -6.52 28.65 -3.51
#